data_AF-A0A7W1QTQ0-F1
#
_entry.id   AF-A0A7W1QTQ0-F1
#
_cell.length_a   1.000
_cell.length_b   1.000
_cell.length_c   1.000
_cell.angle_alpha   90.00
_cell.angle_beta   90.00
_cell.angle_gamma   90.00
#
_symmetry.space_group_name_H-M   'P 1'
#
loop_
_entity.id
_entity.type
_entity.pdbx_description
1 polymer ?
#
loop_
_entity_poly.entity_id
_entity_poly.type
_entity_poly.pdbx_seq_one_letter_code
_entity_poly.pdbx_strand_id
1 'polypeptide(L)'
;MQIADRWHLLNNLRKAVEKLLKRQLQQQRQRSEQRFCSSITKMADADDYLERSRVRLLPHLLRGVNNKRVNSIRPTPLRLPSPQQAAWMLLQPEKLNDEQRSMTEKLCQLFPEIEKAKELAQDFTRMVRGRLSSQLNGWLRVAMQSKLKEFVGFARGLSEDYEAVKNALRYEWSNGQLEGQVNRLKLIKRQMYGRAKFDLLRARVLHASR
;
A
#
# COMPACT_ATOMS: atom_id res chain seq x y z
N MET A 1 -26.16 -1.45 18.27
CA MET A 1 -25.76 -2.19 17.04
C MET A 1 -24.48 -1.57 16.51
N GLN A 2 -23.40 -2.35 16.38
CA GLN A 2 -22.11 -1.86 15.89
C GLN A 2 -22.13 -1.76 14.35
N ILE A 3 -21.60 -0.67 13.81
CA ILE A 3 -21.52 -0.40 12.37
C ILE A 3 -20.11 0.09 12.07
N ALA A 4 -19.39 -0.62 11.22
CA ALA A 4 -18.07 -0.19 10.79
C ALA A 4 -18.18 1.08 9.93
N ASP A 5 -17.21 1.98 10.05
CA ASP A 5 -17.14 3.13 9.15
C ASP A 5 -16.62 2.70 7.76
N ARG A 6 -17.36 3.02 6.69
CA ARG A 6 -17.00 2.67 5.31
C ARG A 6 -15.70 3.33 4.88
N TRP A 7 -15.41 4.54 5.36
CA TRP A 7 -14.14 5.18 5.06
C TRP A 7 -12.98 4.38 5.68
N HIS A 8 -13.14 3.89 6.92
CA HIS A 8 -12.18 2.99 7.54
C HIS A 8 -11.97 1.70 6.75
N LEU A 9 -13.05 1.07 6.24
CA LEU A 9 -12.94 -0.14 5.41
C LEU A 9 -12.11 0.10 4.15
N LEU A 10 -12.39 1.18 3.41
CA LEU A 10 -11.67 1.53 2.18
C LEU A 10 -10.22 1.94 2.47
N ASN A 11 -9.98 2.64 3.58
CA ASN A 11 -8.63 3.03 4.01
C ASN A 11 -7.80 1.80 4.40
N ASN A 12 -8.40 0.83 5.09
CA ASN A 12 -7.73 -0.42 5.46
C ASN A 12 -7.40 -1.26 4.23
N LEU A 13 -8.32 -1.34 3.26
CA LEU A 13 -8.05 -1.96 1.96
C LEU A 13 -6.86 -1.27 1.26
N ARG A 14 -6.85 0.06 1.19
CA ARG A 14 -5.74 0.82 0.60
C ARG A 14 -4.42 0.50 1.26
N LYS A 15 -4.37 0.44 2.59
CA LYS A 15 -3.16 0.04 3.33
C LYS A 15 -2.71 -1.39 3.01
N ALA A 16 -3.64 -2.33 2.80
CA ALA A 16 -3.31 -3.69 2.39
C ALA A 16 -2.65 -3.71 0.99
N VAL A 17 -3.22 -2.97 0.03
CA VAL A 17 -2.65 -2.81 -1.32
C VAL A 17 -1.26 -2.16 -1.26
N GLU A 18 -1.10 -1.08 -0.49
CA GLU A 18 0.19 -0.40 -0.34
C GLU A 18 1.27 -1.32 0.26
N LYS A 19 0.92 -2.16 1.25
CA LYS A 19 1.83 -3.15 1.84
C LYS A 19 2.26 -4.20 0.82
N LEU A 20 1.32 -4.71 0.04
CA LEU A 20 1.60 -5.69 -1.03
C LEU A 20 2.54 -5.08 -2.07
N LEU A 21 2.26 -3.86 -2.53
CA LEU A 21 3.11 -3.16 -3.49
C LEU A 21 4.52 -2.93 -2.94
N LYS A 22 4.65 -2.49 -1.69
CA LYS A 22 5.97 -2.35 -1.03
C LYS A 22 6.72 -3.68 -1.02
N ARG A 23 6.06 -4.78 -0.65
CA ARG A 23 6.67 -6.12 -0.62
C ARG A 23 7.14 -6.56 -2.00
N GLN A 24 6.29 -6.43 -3.02
CA GLN A 24 6.63 -6.82 -4.39
C GLN A 24 7.78 -5.99 -4.97
N LEU A 25 7.74 -4.67 -4.80
CA LEU A 25 8.79 -3.78 -5.30
C LEU A 25 10.13 -4.00 -4.58
N GLN A 26 10.12 -4.26 -3.27
CA GLN A 26 11.33 -4.60 -2.52
C GLN A 26 11.93 -5.94 -2.93
N GLN A 27 11.09 -6.97 -3.10
CA GLN A 27 11.55 -8.29 -3.54
C GLN A 27 12.20 -8.23 -4.93
N GLN A 28 11.65 -7.43 -5.84
CA GLN A 28 12.25 -7.24 -7.17
C GLN A 28 13.59 -6.56 -7.12
N ARG A 29 13.70 -5.50 -6.32
CA ARG A 29 14.98 -4.82 -6.10
C ARG A 29 16.02 -5.81 -5.57
N GLN A 30 15.69 -6.58 -4.53
CA GLN A 30 16.58 -7.60 -3.97
C GLN A 30 16.94 -8.69 -4.98
N ARG A 31 15.98 -9.18 -5.78
CA ARG A 31 16.24 -10.16 -6.85
C ARG A 31 17.17 -9.61 -7.92
N SER A 32 17.01 -8.35 -8.32
CA SER A 32 17.89 -7.70 -9.29
C SER A 32 19.30 -7.51 -8.74
N GLU A 33 19.43 -7.11 -7.47
CA GLU A 33 20.71 -6.95 -6.76
C GLU A 33 21.40 -8.30 -6.55
N GLN A 34 20.66 -9.36 -6.18
CA GLN A 34 21.19 -10.72 -6.04
C GLN A 34 21.65 -11.31 -7.38
N ARG A 35 20.85 -11.15 -8.45
CA ARG A 35 21.24 -11.55 -9.81
C ARG A 35 22.53 -10.85 -10.23
N PHE A 36 22.62 -9.55 -9.98
CA PHE A 36 23.80 -8.75 -10.26
C PHE A 36 25.04 -9.23 -9.50
N CYS A 37 24.95 -9.39 -8.17
CA CYS A 37 26.04 -9.92 -7.36
C CYS A 37 26.45 -11.33 -7.82
N SER A 38 25.49 -12.21 -8.12
CA SER A 38 25.77 -13.57 -8.60
C SER A 38 26.45 -13.59 -9.98
N SER A 39 26.13 -12.64 -10.87
CA SER A 39 26.81 -12.48 -12.15
C SER A 39 28.25 -11.98 -11.98
N ILE A 40 28.50 -11.07 -11.02
CA ILE A 40 29.87 -10.63 -10.70
C ILE A 40 30.70 -11.78 -10.13
N THR A 41 30.15 -12.58 -9.20
CA THR A 41 30.89 -13.72 -8.62
C THR A 41 31.23 -14.76 -9.69
N LYS A 42 30.29 -15.07 -10.60
CA LYS A 42 30.55 -15.97 -11.73
C LYS A 42 31.57 -15.43 -12.74
N MET A 43 31.66 -14.11 -12.92
CA MET A 43 32.72 -13.48 -13.72
C MET A 43 34.08 -13.55 -13.02
N ALA A 44 34.12 -13.46 -11.68
CA ALA A 44 35.34 -13.63 -10.90
C ALA A 44 35.83 -15.10 -10.88
N ASP A 45 34.92 -16.07 -10.93
CA ASP A 45 35.26 -17.50 -11.03
C ASP A 45 35.81 -17.89 -12.43
N ALA A 46 35.45 -17.16 -13.49
CA ALA A 46 35.99 -17.36 -14.85
C ALA A 46 37.41 -16.79 -15.03
N ASP A 47 37.81 -15.85 -14.16
CA ASP A 47 39.14 -15.23 -14.10
C ASP A 47 40.02 -15.85 -12.97
N ASP A 48 39.78 -17.12 -12.60
CA ASP A 48 40.62 -17.93 -11.68
C ASP A 48 41.96 -18.33 -12.33
N TYR A 49 42.75 -17.34 -12.77
CA TYR A 49 44.17 -17.54 -13.11
C TYR A 49 45.11 -16.45 -12.58
N LEU A 50 44.63 -15.30 -12.07
CA LEU A 50 45.52 -14.21 -11.61
C LEU A 50 45.37 -13.75 -10.15
N GLU A 51 44.38 -14.20 -9.38
CA GLU A 51 44.09 -13.61 -8.05
C GLU A 51 44.10 -14.61 -6.86
N ARG A 52 44.73 -15.79 -7.00
CA ARG A 52 44.98 -16.68 -5.84
C ARG A 52 45.96 -16.09 -4.79
N SER A 53 46.54 -14.92 -5.06
CA SER A 53 47.57 -14.28 -4.21
C SER A 53 47.09 -13.08 -3.38
N ARG A 54 45.80 -12.69 -3.40
CA ARG A 54 45.33 -11.48 -2.66
C ARG A 54 44.07 -11.65 -1.80
N VAL A 55 43.72 -12.88 -1.41
CA VAL A 55 42.47 -13.20 -0.68
C VAL A 55 42.43 -12.73 0.80
N ARG A 56 43.25 -11.77 1.23
CA ARG A 56 43.24 -11.31 2.63
C ARG A 56 43.00 -9.81 2.88
N LEU A 57 42.73 -9.00 1.86
CA LEU A 57 42.63 -7.53 2.00
C LEU A 57 41.42 -6.91 1.25
N LEU A 58 40.26 -7.57 1.26
CA LEU A 58 39.08 -7.17 0.47
C LEU A 58 38.29 -5.93 0.94
N PRO A 59 38.27 -5.48 2.22
CA PRO A 59 37.51 -4.28 2.56
C PRO A 59 38.13 -2.94 2.12
N HIS A 60 39.44 -2.89 1.86
CA HIS A 60 40.20 -1.62 1.77
C HIS A 60 40.58 -1.25 0.33
N LEU A 61 40.67 -2.21 -0.58
CA LEU A 61 40.95 -1.96 -2.00
C LEU A 61 39.71 -1.48 -2.79
N LEU A 62 38.51 -1.66 -2.25
CA LEU A 62 37.28 -1.10 -2.83
C LEU A 62 37.06 0.39 -2.50
N ARG A 63 37.95 1.02 -1.72
CA ARG A 63 37.84 2.45 -1.38
C ARG A 63 38.43 3.39 -2.45
N GLY A 64 39.14 2.84 -3.44
CA GLY A 64 39.83 3.61 -4.49
C GLY A 64 39.35 3.36 -5.92
N VAL A 65 38.38 2.47 -6.14
CA VAL A 65 37.85 2.21 -7.49
C VAL A 65 36.87 3.33 -7.86
N ASN A 66 37.29 4.14 -8.83
CA ASN A 66 36.59 5.24 -9.47
C ASN A 66 35.05 5.05 -9.48
N ASN A 67 34.36 5.82 -8.64
CA ASN A 67 32.91 5.77 -8.38
C ASN A 67 32.03 5.92 -9.64
N LYS A 68 32.63 6.35 -10.77
CA LYS A 68 31.98 6.50 -12.07
C LYS A 68 31.71 5.15 -12.78
N ARG A 69 32.59 4.15 -12.65
CA ARG A 69 32.39 2.83 -13.29
C ARG A 69 31.41 1.93 -12.54
N VAL A 70 31.26 2.08 -11.23
CA VAL A 70 30.27 1.32 -10.45
C VAL A 70 28.85 1.84 -10.69
N ASN A 71 28.69 3.14 -10.99
CA ASN A 71 27.39 3.73 -11.31
C ASN A 71 26.88 3.37 -12.72
N SER A 72 27.75 3.05 -13.69
CA SER A 72 27.33 2.69 -15.06
C SER A 72 26.78 1.27 -15.19
N ILE A 73 26.95 0.43 -14.15
CA ILE A 73 26.46 -0.96 -14.12
C ILE A 73 25.18 -1.07 -13.28
N ARG A 74 24.74 0.03 -12.63
CA ARG A 74 23.46 0.03 -11.92
C ARG A 74 22.35 0.01 -12.98
N PRO A 75 21.45 -1.00 -12.97
CA PRO A 75 20.30 -0.98 -13.85
C PRO A 75 19.55 0.33 -13.63
N THR A 76 19.22 1.00 -14.73
CA THR A 76 18.47 2.26 -14.72
C THR A 76 17.26 2.05 -13.81
N PRO A 77 17.04 2.89 -12.78
CA PRO A 77 15.90 2.70 -11.90
C PRO A 77 14.64 2.74 -12.75
N LEU A 78 13.95 1.60 -12.85
CA LEU A 78 12.64 1.53 -13.48
C LEU A 78 11.83 2.67 -12.86
N ARG A 79 11.29 3.57 -13.69
CA ARG A 79 10.45 4.67 -13.23
C ARG A 79 9.11 4.11 -12.76
N LEU A 80 9.12 3.46 -11.62
CA LEU A 80 7.93 2.89 -10.98
C LEU A 80 7.30 3.96 -10.10
N PRO A 81 5.95 4.09 -10.11
CA PRO A 81 5.26 4.98 -9.19
C PRO A 81 5.54 4.55 -7.75
N SER A 82 5.42 5.51 -6.82
CA SER A 82 5.46 5.17 -5.40
C SER A 82 4.36 4.15 -5.07
N PRO A 83 4.55 3.27 -4.07
CA PRO A 83 3.52 2.32 -3.65
C PRO A 83 2.18 2.99 -3.32
N GLN A 84 2.23 4.22 -2.81
CA GLN A 84 1.06 5.03 -2.49
C GLN A 84 0.31 5.46 -3.76
N GLN A 85 1.03 5.97 -4.75
CA GLN A 85 0.45 6.36 -6.04
C GLN A 85 -0.10 5.13 -6.78
N ALA A 86 0.65 4.03 -6.81
CA ALA A 86 0.19 2.78 -7.40
C ALA A 86 -1.08 2.24 -6.73
N ALA A 87 -1.15 2.27 -5.39
CA ALA A 87 -2.37 1.86 -4.69
C ALA A 87 -3.58 2.74 -5.03
N TRP A 88 -3.37 4.06 -5.13
CA TRP A 88 -4.43 4.98 -5.58
C TRP A 88 -4.89 4.64 -7.01
N MET A 89 -3.95 4.37 -7.92
CA MET A 89 -4.25 4.02 -9.30
C MET A 89 -5.09 2.74 -9.40
N LEU A 90 -4.74 1.70 -8.64
CA LEU A 90 -5.47 0.43 -8.64
C LEU A 90 -6.90 0.56 -8.09
N LEU A 91 -7.12 1.46 -7.12
CA LEU A 91 -8.40 1.65 -6.44
C LEU A 91 -9.35 2.63 -7.13
N GLN A 92 -8.86 3.46 -8.05
CA GLN A 92 -9.67 4.48 -8.74
C GLN A 92 -9.46 4.45 -10.26
N PRO A 93 -9.81 3.34 -10.94
CA PRO A 93 -9.58 3.20 -12.38
C PRO A 93 -10.28 4.29 -13.22
N GLU A 94 -11.45 4.75 -12.76
CA GLU A 94 -12.25 5.78 -13.43
C GLU A 94 -11.59 7.16 -13.49
N LYS A 95 -10.60 7.42 -12.64
CA LYS A 95 -9.92 8.73 -12.53
C LYS A 95 -8.51 8.71 -13.11
N LEU A 96 -8.13 7.64 -13.80
CA LEU A 96 -6.83 7.48 -14.39
C LEU A 96 -6.75 8.17 -15.76
N ASN A 97 -5.68 8.92 -15.99
CA ASN A 97 -5.29 9.37 -17.31
C ASN A 97 -4.63 8.21 -18.08
N ASP A 98 -4.49 8.34 -19.41
CA ASP A 98 -3.97 7.27 -20.27
C ASP A 98 -2.56 6.79 -19.88
N GLU A 99 -1.68 7.72 -19.49
CA GLU A 99 -0.34 7.36 -18.99
C GLU A 99 -0.40 6.50 -17.72
N GLN A 100 -1.32 6.82 -16.81
CA GLN A 100 -1.47 6.11 -15.55
C GLN A 100 -2.14 4.74 -15.76
N ARG A 101 -3.06 4.62 -16.73
CA ARG A 101 -3.63 3.34 -17.16
C ARG A 101 -2.54 2.43 -17.72
N SER A 102 -1.75 2.94 -18.68
CA SER A 102 -0.62 2.19 -19.24
C SER A 102 0.38 1.77 -18.16
N MET A 103 0.65 2.64 -17.18
CA MET A 103 1.53 2.30 -16.06
C MET A 103 0.96 1.18 -15.17
N THR A 104 -0.35 1.21 -14.93
CA THR A 104 -1.05 0.19 -14.14
C THR A 104 -1.04 -1.15 -14.86
N GLU A 105 -1.25 -1.16 -16.17
CA GLU A 105 -1.16 -2.36 -17.02
C GLU A 105 0.25 -2.96 -17.00
N LYS A 106 1.29 -2.13 -17.16
CA LYS A 106 2.69 -2.56 -17.05
C LYS A 106 2.97 -3.19 -15.68
N LEU A 107 2.47 -2.61 -14.59
CA LEU A 107 2.62 -3.19 -13.25
C LEU A 107 1.92 -4.55 -13.13
N CYS A 108 0.73 -4.72 -13.71
CA CYS A 108 0.02 -5.99 -13.70
C CYS A 108 0.78 -7.07 -14.51
N GLN A 109 1.30 -6.70 -15.69
CA GLN A 109 2.09 -7.60 -16.54
C GLN A 109 3.38 -8.08 -15.86
N LEU A 110 4.07 -7.17 -15.15
CA LEU A 110 5.30 -7.52 -14.43
C LEU A 110 5.02 -8.36 -13.18
N PHE A 111 3.85 -8.19 -12.56
CA PHE A 111 3.51 -8.78 -11.27
C PHE A 111 2.08 -9.35 -11.27
N PRO A 112 1.90 -10.65 -11.56
CA PRO A 112 0.59 -11.30 -11.52
C PRO A 112 -0.12 -11.19 -10.16
N GLU A 113 0.64 -11.09 -9.06
CA GLU A 113 0.08 -10.83 -7.73
C GLU A 113 -0.62 -9.46 -7.63
N ILE A 114 -0.13 -8.44 -8.34
CA ILE A 114 -0.73 -7.10 -8.35
C ILE A 114 -2.03 -7.11 -9.15
N GLU A 115 -2.10 -7.88 -10.24
CA GLU A 115 -3.34 -8.04 -11.01
C GLU A 115 -4.45 -8.64 -10.15
N LYS A 116 -4.16 -9.74 -9.45
CA LYS A 116 -5.13 -10.35 -8.52
C LYS A 116 -5.52 -9.41 -7.38
N ALA A 117 -4.57 -8.62 -6.88
CA ALA A 117 -4.84 -7.60 -5.87
C ALA A 117 -5.75 -6.48 -6.41
N LYS A 118 -5.56 -6.06 -7.66
CA LYS A 118 -6.39 -5.06 -8.36
C LYS A 118 -7.84 -5.51 -8.38
N GLU A 119 -8.09 -6.72 -8.86
CA GLU A 119 -9.44 -7.30 -8.96
C GLU A 119 -10.14 -7.34 -7.60
N LEU A 120 -9.49 -7.95 -6.60
CA LEU A 120 -10.03 -8.03 -5.24
C LEU A 120 -10.32 -6.65 -4.64
N ALA A 121 -9.43 -5.69 -4.85
CA ALA A 121 -9.59 -4.34 -4.32
C ALA A 121 -10.72 -3.56 -5.00
N GLN A 122 -10.85 -3.70 -6.32
CA GLN A 122 -11.93 -3.08 -7.10
C GLN A 122 -13.27 -3.70 -6.75
N ASP A 123 -13.36 -5.02 -6.62
CA ASP A 123 -14.56 -5.74 -6.19
C ASP A 123 -15.02 -5.28 -4.81
N PHE A 124 -14.10 -5.19 -3.85
CA PHE A 124 -14.44 -4.71 -2.51
C PHE A 124 -14.90 -3.25 -2.53
N THR A 125 -14.22 -2.40 -3.32
CA THR A 125 -14.58 -0.99 -3.44
C THR A 125 -15.98 -0.82 -4.04
N ARG A 126 -16.31 -1.59 -5.07
CA ARG A 126 -17.66 -1.64 -5.66
C ARG A 126 -18.68 -2.13 -4.65
N MET A 127 -18.39 -3.19 -3.91
CA MET A 127 -19.26 -3.73 -2.87
C MET A 127 -19.56 -2.72 -1.76
N VAL A 128 -18.54 -2.01 -1.27
CA VAL A 128 -18.69 -0.98 -0.21
C VAL A 128 -19.47 0.22 -0.70
N ARG A 129 -19.17 0.73 -1.90
CA ARG A 129 -19.90 1.88 -2.48
C ARG A 129 -21.33 1.52 -2.87
N GLY A 130 -21.53 0.33 -3.39
CA GLY A 130 -22.83 -0.20 -3.84
C GLY A 130 -23.67 -0.83 -2.72
N ARG A 131 -23.19 -0.87 -1.47
CA ARG A 131 -23.92 -1.44 -0.32
C ARG A 131 -24.38 -2.90 -0.54
N LEU A 132 -23.52 -3.69 -1.18
CA LEU A 132 -23.83 -5.06 -1.61
C LEU A 132 -23.54 -6.08 -0.51
N SER A 133 -24.27 -6.01 0.61
CA SER A 133 -24.03 -6.84 1.80
C SER A 133 -24.09 -8.36 1.53
N SER A 134 -24.87 -8.81 0.54
CA SER A 134 -24.96 -10.21 0.13
C SER A 134 -23.67 -10.75 -0.49
N GLN A 135 -22.85 -9.89 -1.10
CA GLN A 135 -21.61 -10.29 -1.77
C GLN A 135 -20.42 -10.47 -0.81
N LEU A 136 -20.56 -10.01 0.45
CA LEU A 136 -19.47 -10.01 1.43
C LEU A 136 -18.88 -11.41 1.67
N ASN A 137 -19.73 -12.42 1.83
CA ASN A 137 -19.28 -13.79 2.08
C ASN A 137 -18.51 -14.38 0.90
N GLY A 138 -18.98 -14.11 -0.34
CA GLY A 138 -18.31 -14.54 -1.55
C GLY A 138 -16.93 -13.88 -1.65
N TRP A 139 -16.88 -12.58 -1.44
CA TRP A 139 -15.63 -11.83 -1.48
C TRP A 139 -14.62 -12.29 -0.43
N LEU A 140 -15.05 -12.51 0.82
CA LEU A 140 -14.19 -13.01 1.90
C LEU A 140 -13.55 -14.36 1.55
N ARG A 141 -14.32 -15.27 0.94
CA ARG A 141 -13.81 -16.58 0.50
C ARG A 141 -12.71 -16.45 -0.54
N VAL A 142 -12.93 -15.64 -1.58
CA VAL A 142 -11.94 -15.42 -2.65
C VAL A 142 -10.69 -14.73 -2.08
N ALA A 143 -10.87 -13.73 -1.22
CA ALA A 143 -9.77 -13.01 -0.58
C ALA A 143 -8.90 -13.93 0.30
N MET A 144 -9.51 -14.84 1.07
CA MET A 144 -8.80 -15.83 1.88
C MET A 144 -8.04 -16.85 1.03
N GLN A 145 -8.56 -17.22 -0.14
CA GLN A 145 -7.93 -18.14 -1.09
C GLN A 145 -6.93 -17.45 -2.03
N SER A 146 -6.79 -16.13 -1.94
CA SER A 146 -5.98 -15.34 -2.87
C SER A 146 -4.48 -15.69 -2.83
N LYS A 147 -3.99 -16.27 -1.72
CA LYS A 147 -2.57 -16.47 -1.36
C LYS A 147 -1.79 -15.15 -1.16
N LEU A 148 -2.47 -14.00 -1.25
CA LEU A 148 -1.88 -12.69 -0.99
C LEU A 148 -1.95 -12.40 0.51
N LYS A 149 -0.81 -12.50 1.21
CA LYS A 149 -0.73 -12.36 2.68
C LYS A 149 -1.49 -11.14 3.20
N GLU A 150 -1.38 -10.01 2.52
CA GLU A 150 -2.04 -8.75 2.89
C GLU A 150 -3.57 -8.82 2.77
N PHE A 151 -4.09 -9.46 1.73
CA PHE A 151 -5.54 -9.65 1.54
C PHE A 151 -6.12 -10.73 2.45
N VAL A 152 -5.36 -11.81 2.71
CA VAL A 152 -5.76 -12.83 3.68
C VAL A 152 -5.87 -12.22 5.07
N GLY A 153 -4.89 -11.41 5.47
CA GLY A 153 -4.91 -10.68 6.75
C GLY A 153 -6.05 -9.66 6.82
N PHE A 154 -6.28 -8.91 5.75
CA PHE A 154 -7.40 -7.98 5.66
C PHE A 154 -8.76 -8.68 5.76
N ALA A 155 -8.97 -9.77 5.01
CA ALA A 155 -10.19 -10.58 5.07
C ALA A 155 -10.42 -11.18 6.46
N ARG A 156 -9.36 -11.63 7.14
CA ARG A 156 -9.47 -12.12 8.52
C ARG A 156 -10.00 -11.04 9.47
N GLY A 157 -9.42 -9.83 9.42
CA GLY A 157 -9.89 -8.72 10.25
C GLY A 157 -11.35 -8.35 9.95
N LEU A 158 -11.77 -8.41 8.68
CA LEU A 158 -13.18 -8.21 8.33
C LEU A 158 -14.10 -9.30 8.87
N SER A 159 -13.63 -10.55 8.90
CA SER A 159 -14.39 -11.67 9.46
C SER A 159 -14.51 -11.59 10.98
N GLU A 160 -13.50 -11.09 11.68
CA GLU A 160 -13.55 -10.83 13.12
C GLU A 160 -14.63 -9.78 13.45
N ASP A 161 -14.74 -8.73 12.63
CA ASP A 161 -15.75 -7.66 12.76
C ASP A 161 -16.98 -7.87 11.83
N TYR A 162 -17.31 -9.12 11.47
CA TYR A 162 -18.24 -9.44 10.37
C TYR A 162 -19.58 -8.71 10.46
N GLU A 163 -20.25 -8.74 11.61
CA GLU A 163 -21.57 -8.10 11.77
C GLU A 163 -21.47 -6.57 11.61
N ALA A 164 -20.40 -5.95 12.10
CA ALA A 164 -20.18 -4.51 11.94
C ALA A 164 -19.94 -4.12 10.48
N VAL A 165 -19.16 -4.94 9.76
CA VAL A 165 -18.90 -4.76 8.31
C VAL A 165 -20.17 -4.99 7.50
N LYS A 166 -20.92 -6.06 7.78
CA LYS A 166 -22.18 -6.39 7.11
C LYS A 166 -23.21 -5.28 7.32
N ASN A 167 -23.32 -4.75 8.54
CA ASN A 167 -24.19 -3.60 8.82
C ASN A 167 -23.73 -2.35 8.07
N ALA A 168 -22.42 -2.11 7.97
CA ALA A 168 -21.88 -1.02 7.16
C ALA A 168 -22.23 -1.17 5.68
N LEU A 169 -22.39 -2.39 5.16
CA LEU A 169 -22.87 -2.62 3.79
C LEU A 169 -24.39 -2.57 3.67
N ARG A 170 -25.14 -2.78 4.75
CA ARG A 170 -26.61 -2.89 4.71
C ARG A 170 -27.33 -1.54 4.86
N TYR A 171 -26.91 -0.72 5.83
CA TYR A 171 -27.62 0.50 6.18
C TYR A 171 -27.14 1.71 5.38
N GLU A 172 -27.82 2.85 5.47
CA GLU A 172 -27.38 4.09 4.80
C GLU A 172 -26.40 4.88 5.66
N TRP A 173 -26.66 4.92 6.96
CA TRP A 173 -25.82 5.64 7.91
C TRP A 173 -24.44 5.01 8.07
N SER A 174 -23.41 5.85 8.02
CA SER A 174 -22.04 5.50 8.43
C SER A 174 -21.63 6.39 9.60
N ASN A 175 -20.71 5.89 10.43
CA ASN A 175 -20.12 6.69 11.51
C ASN A 175 -19.17 7.79 10.99
N GLY A 176 -18.86 7.85 9.69
CA GLY A 176 -17.94 8.82 9.12
C GLY A 176 -18.32 10.30 9.37
N GLN A 177 -19.61 10.65 9.33
CA GLN A 177 -20.05 12.02 9.66
C GLN A 177 -19.80 12.34 11.13
N LEU A 178 -20.13 11.41 12.03
CA LEU A 178 -19.90 11.54 13.46
C LEU A 178 -18.40 11.67 13.77
N GLU A 179 -17.59 10.80 13.19
CA GLU A 179 -16.13 10.82 13.31
C GLU A 179 -15.53 12.12 12.77
N GLY A 180 -16.05 12.63 11.66
CA GLY A 180 -15.68 13.93 11.10
C GLY A 180 -15.95 15.07 12.08
N GLN A 181 -17.13 15.11 12.69
CA GLN A 181 -17.46 16.11 13.71
C GLN A 181 -16.59 15.97 14.96
N VAL A 182 -16.35 14.74 15.42
CA VAL A 182 -15.45 14.48 16.56
C VAL A 182 -14.02 14.92 16.25
N ASN A 183 -13.52 14.66 15.03
CA ASN A 183 -12.20 15.10 14.61
C ASN A 183 -12.10 16.62 14.50
N ARG A 184 -13.13 17.29 13.96
CA ARG A 184 -13.23 18.77 13.95
C ARG A 184 -13.20 19.33 15.39
N LEU A 185 -13.98 18.76 16.29
CA LEU A 185 -13.99 19.15 17.71
C LEU A 185 -12.62 18.93 18.37
N LYS A 186 -11.96 17.80 18.11
CA LYS A 186 -10.59 17.51 18.59
C LYS A 186 -9.57 18.52 18.03
N LEU A 187 -9.69 18.89 16.76
CA LEU A 187 -8.82 19.89 16.14
C LEU A 187 -8.97 21.25 16.81
N ILE A 188 -10.21 21.71 17.02
CA ILE A 188 -10.49 22.98 17.71
C ILE A 188 -9.92 22.95 19.13
N LYS A 189 -10.10 21.85 19.88
CA LYS A 189 -9.47 21.68 21.20
C LYS A 189 -7.94 21.77 21.15
N ARG A 190 -7.30 21.15 20.16
CA ARG A 190 -5.83 21.18 19.98
C ARG A 190 -5.33 22.58 19.64
N GLN A 191 -6.03 23.32 18.76
CA GLN A 191 -5.72 24.72 18.46
C GLN A 191 -5.85 25.64 19.69
N MET A 192 -6.65 25.21 20.68
CA MET A 192 -6.84 25.91 21.95
C MET A 192 -5.97 25.33 23.08
N TYR A 193 -4.93 24.57 22.74
CA TYR A 193 -4.00 23.94 23.69
C TYR A 193 -4.70 23.10 24.77
N GLY A 194 -5.85 22.50 24.45
CA GLY A 194 -6.64 21.69 25.38
C GLY A 194 -7.44 22.49 26.41
N ARG A 195 -7.39 23.84 26.40
CA ARG A 195 -8.02 24.71 27.40
C ARG A 195 -9.49 25.04 27.13
N ALA A 196 -10.06 24.47 26.07
CA ALA A 196 -11.45 24.70 25.68
C ALA A 196 -12.41 23.83 26.51
N LYS A 197 -12.90 24.39 27.62
CA LYS A 197 -14.11 23.89 28.31
C LYS A 197 -15.32 23.98 27.37
N PHE A 198 -16.42 23.30 27.72
CA PHE A 198 -17.59 23.16 26.83
C PHE A 198 -18.08 24.50 26.26
N ASP A 199 -18.18 25.55 27.09
CA ASP A 199 -18.69 26.87 26.68
C ASP A 199 -17.82 27.54 25.61
N LEU A 200 -16.50 27.50 25.78
CA LEU A 200 -15.51 28.01 24.82
C LEU A 200 -15.53 27.22 23.50
N LEU A 201 -15.72 25.91 23.60
CA LEU A 201 -15.84 25.05 22.44
C LEU A 201 -17.13 25.33 21.65
N ARG A 202 -18.25 25.47 22.38
CA ARG A 202 -19.58 25.79 21.82
C ARG A 202 -19.54 27.15 21.11
N ALA A 203 -19.01 28.18 21.77
CA ALA A 203 -18.85 29.51 21.19
C ALA A 203 -18.08 29.43 19.86
N ARG A 204 -16.90 28.79 19.86
CA ARG A 204 -16.05 28.72 18.66
C ARG A 204 -16.67 27.90 17.52
N VAL A 205 -17.41 26.84 17.82
CA VAL A 205 -18.10 26.03 16.80
C VAL A 205 -19.27 26.79 16.18
N LEU A 206 -20.09 27.46 17.00
CA LEU A 206 -21.29 28.19 16.55
C LEU A 206 -20.94 29.51 15.83
N HIS A 207 -19.89 30.20 16.26
CA HIS A 207 -19.43 31.43 15.60
C HIS A 207 -18.63 31.16 14.31
N ALA A 208 -18.03 29.98 14.15
CA ALA A 208 -17.35 29.59 12.90
C ALA A 208 -18.31 29.03 11.83
N SER A 209 -19.61 28.90 12.13
CA SER A 209 -20.65 28.41 11.22
C SER A 209 -21.58 29.52 10.71
N ARG A 210 -21.15 30.78 10.84
CA ARG A 210 -21.86 31.97 10.38
C ARG A 210 -21.13 32.62 9.22
#